data_AF-A0A937PDG7-F1
#
_entry.id   AF-A0A937PDG7-F1
#
_cell.length_a   1.000
_cell.length_b   1.000
_cell.length_c   1.000
_cell.angle_alpha   90.00
_cell.angle_beta   90.00
_cell.angle_gamma   90.00
#
_symmetry.space_group_name_H-M   'P 1'
#
loop_
_entity.id
_entity.type
_entity.pdbx_description
1 polymer ?
#
loop_
_entity_poly.entity_id
_entity_poly.type
_entity_poly.pdbx_seq_one_letter_code
_entity_poly.pdbx_strand_id
1 'polypeptide(L)'
;MVAGLLMGGCAQPAPAPAIKPLTGSEQNTMVTVALAHPEVSKWLETAEVYGVEVGWSIVSWNNSEATGWARVAYEEIADGSFPPSESFPPESTSINPDVLLRLKNPPRMHIHIAFDRETMEVAAIQYLERPATGPTPPKDAK
;
A
#
# COMPACT_ATOMS: atom_id res chain seq x y z
N MET A 1 -23.87 48.74 11.36
CA MET A 1 -22.58 48.03 11.32
C MET A 1 -22.39 47.30 12.63
N VAL A 2 -22.48 45.98 12.64
CA VAL A 2 -21.80 45.14 13.64
C VAL A 2 -21.30 43.93 12.87
N ALA A 3 -19.99 43.87 12.68
CA ALA A 3 -19.30 42.75 12.06
C ALA A 3 -19.11 41.65 13.11
N GLY A 4 -19.85 40.55 12.97
CA GLY A 4 -19.61 39.33 13.74
C GLY A 4 -18.64 38.45 12.98
N LEU A 5 -17.35 38.55 13.29
CA LEU A 5 -16.32 37.62 12.84
C LEU A 5 -16.59 36.25 13.49
N LEU A 6 -17.23 35.34 12.76
CA LEU A 6 -17.20 33.92 13.12
C LEU A 6 -15.86 33.37 12.65
N MET A 7 -14.90 33.37 13.57
CA MET A 7 -13.69 32.54 13.50
C MET A 7 -14.12 31.08 13.52
N GLY A 8 -14.51 30.55 12.37
CA GLY A 8 -14.63 29.12 12.13
C GLY A 8 -13.23 28.53 12.19
N GLY A 9 -12.76 28.23 13.40
CA GLY A 9 -11.52 27.49 13.61
C GLY A 9 -11.62 26.21 12.79
N CYS A 10 -10.71 26.03 11.84
CA CYS A 10 -10.48 24.75 11.22
C CYS A 10 -10.26 23.75 12.35
N ALA A 11 -11.23 22.88 12.60
CA ALA A 11 -11.04 21.75 13.47
C ALA A 11 -9.85 20.99 12.88
N GLN A 12 -8.71 21.03 13.57
CA GLN A 12 -7.59 20.20 13.18
C GLN A 12 -8.10 18.76 13.21
N PRO A 13 -7.89 17.98 12.12
CA PRO A 13 -8.30 16.58 12.13
C PRO A 13 -7.68 15.91 13.36
N ALA A 14 -8.49 15.15 14.09
CA ALA A 14 -8.01 14.41 15.24
C ALA A 14 -6.79 13.60 14.83
N PRO A 15 -5.70 13.58 15.62
CA PRO A 15 -4.54 12.76 15.31
C PRO A 15 -5.01 11.32 15.13
N ALA A 16 -4.71 10.73 13.97
CA ALA A 16 -5.07 9.34 13.75
C ALA A 16 -4.39 8.48 14.82
N PRO A 17 -5.07 7.41 15.30
CA PRO A 17 -4.48 6.54 16.29
C PRO A 17 -3.14 5.98 15.76
N ALA A 18 -2.09 6.09 16.57
CA ALA A 18 -0.78 5.57 16.25
C ALA A 18 -0.89 4.08 15.90
N ILE A 19 -0.43 3.69 14.71
CA ILE A 19 -0.56 2.30 14.26
C ILE A 19 0.46 1.45 15.00
N LYS A 20 -0.05 0.43 15.71
CA LYS A 20 0.79 -0.51 16.44
C LYS A 20 1.68 -1.31 15.47
N PRO A 21 2.99 -1.51 15.76
CA PRO A 21 3.86 -2.35 14.95
C PRO A 21 3.38 -3.80 14.88
N LEU A 22 3.72 -4.48 13.78
CA LEU A 22 3.47 -5.91 13.59
C LEU A 22 4.49 -6.71 14.40
N THR A 23 4.01 -7.69 15.15
CA THR A 23 4.85 -8.71 15.80
C THR A 23 5.50 -9.61 14.74
N GLY A 24 6.63 -10.24 15.09
CA GLY A 24 7.29 -11.18 14.16
C GLY A 24 6.40 -12.37 13.75
N SER A 25 5.50 -12.82 14.63
CA SER A 25 4.50 -13.84 14.29
C SER A 25 3.47 -13.35 13.28
N GLU A 26 2.96 -12.12 13.43
CA GLU A 26 2.02 -11.54 12.46
C GLU A 26 2.69 -11.39 11.09
N GLN A 27 3.92 -10.88 11.06
CA GLN A 27 4.70 -10.75 9.83
C GLN A 27 4.88 -12.10 9.12
N ASN A 28 5.27 -13.15 9.86
CA ASN A 28 5.45 -14.49 9.29
C ASN A 28 4.14 -15.10 8.79
N THR A 29 3.04 -14.92 9.53
CA THR A 29 1.71 -15.38 9.10
C THR A 29 1.29 -14.67 7.82
N MET A 30 1.42 -13.35 7.76
CA MET A 30 1.08 -12.57 6.56
C MET A 30 1.89 -13.03 5.34
N VAL A 31 3.20 -13.23 5.48
CA VAL A 31 4.03 -13.74 4.38
C VAL A 31 3.57 -15.13 3.93
N THR A 32 3.24 -16.01 4.88
CA THR A 32 2.74 -17.36 4.57
C THR A 32 1.41 -17.31 3.81
N VAL A 33 0.47 -16.48 4.27
CA VAL A 33 -0.83 -16.30 3.61
C VAL A 33 -0.66 -15.66 2.24
N ALA A 34 0.19 -14.64 2.10
CA ALA A 34 0.45 -13.96 0.83
C ALA A 34 1.01 -14.94 -0.22
N LEU A 35 1.99 -15.76 0.15
CA LEU A 35 2.60 -16.75 -0.76
C LEU A 35 1.64 -17.90 -1.12
N ALA A 36 0.68 -18.22 -0.25
CA ALA A 36 -0.32 -19.25 -0.50
C ALA A 36 -1.57 -18.75 -1.23
N HIS A 37 -1.76 -17.43 -1.35
CA HIS A 37 -2.97 -16.85 -1.91
C HIS A 37 -3.14 -17.26 -3.39
N PRO A 38 -4.29 -17.81 -3.82
CA PRO A 38 -4.45 -18.38 -5.17
C PRO A 38 -4.06 -17.43 -6.30
N GLU A 39 -4.38 -16.15 -6.15
CA GLU A 39 -4.02 -15.12 -7.12
C GLU A 39 -2.52 -14.81 -7.19
N VAL A 40 -1.78 -15.05 -6.11
CA VAL A 40 -0.33 -14.89 -6.06
C VAL A 40 0.35 -16.16 -6.56
N SER A 41 -0.15 -17.33 -6.13
CA SER A 41 0.38 -18.65 -6.51
C SER A 41 0.53 -18.83 -8.02
N LYS A 42 -0.43 -18.35 -8.82
CA LYS A 42 -0.34 -18.40 -10.30
C LYS A 42 0.91 -17.72 -10.86
N TRP A 43 1.39 -16.66 -10.21
CA TRP A 43 2.62 -15.98 -10.58
C TRP A 43 3.83 -16.73 -10.07
N LEU A 44 3.78 -17.26 -8.85
CA LEU A 44 4.88 -18.01 -8.24
C LEU A 44 5.21 -19.31 -8.99
N GLU A 45 4.25 -19.92 -9.68
CA GLU A 45 4.51 -21.08 -10.55
C GLU A 45 5.45 -20.77 -11.71
N THR A 46 5.49 -19.51 -12.15
CA THR A 46 6.25 -19.06 -13.33
C THR A 46 7.38 -18.09 -13.00
N ALA A 47 7.42 -17.61 -11.76
CA ALA A 47 8.27 -16.52 -11.29
C ALA A 47 9.14 -16.93 -10.10
N GLU A 48 10.44 -16.64 -10.19
CA GLU A 48 11.33 -16.69 -9.02
C GLU A 48 11.12 -15.42 -8.18
N VAL A 49 10.75 -15.58 -6.90
CA VAL A 49 10.68 -14.47 -5.93
C VAL A 49 12.09 -14.14 -5.46
N TYR A 50 12.50 -12.88 -5.58
CA TYR A 50 13.83 -12.43 -5.12
C TYR A 50 13.76 -11.47 -3.93
N GLY A 51 12.57 -11.06 -3.51
CA GLY A 51 12.39 -10.21 -2.35
C GLY A 51 10.97 -10.29 -1.78
N VAL A 52 10.89 -10.30 -0.46
CA VAL A 52 9.66 -10.21 0.32
C VAL A 52 9.86 -9.13 1.37
N GLU A 53 8.97 -8.15 1.43
CA GLU A 53 9.06 -7.05 2.39
C GLU A 53 7.70 -6.81 3.04
N VAL A 54 7.64 -6.87 4.37
CA VAL A 54 6.44 -6.50 5.13
C VAL A 54 6.47 -5.00 5.42
N GLY A 55 5.34 -4.35 5.28
CA GLY A 55 5.18 -2.92 5.53
C GLY A 55 3.72 -2.55 5.71
N TRP A 56 3.37 -1.36 5.25
CA TRP A 56 2.02 -0.82 5.31
C TRP A 56 1.65 -0.18 3.99
N SER A 57 0.37 -0.27 3.66
CA SER A 57 -0.21 0.35 2.47
C SER A 57 -1.46 1.12 2.83
N ILE A 58 -1.59 2.30 2.24
CA ILE A 58 -2.83 3.03 2.14
C ILE A 58 -3.58 2.49 0.93
N VAL A 59 -4.83 2.08 1.14
CA VAL A 59 -5.73 1.58 0.11
C VAL A 59 -6.96 2.48 0.08
N SER A 60 -7.20 3.13 -1.05
CA SER A 60 -8.47 3.83 -1.30
C SER A 60 -9.48 2.88 -1.92
N TRP A 61 -10.74 3.05 -1.55
CA TRP A 61 -11.84 2.17 -1.89
C TRP A 61 -12.95 2.93 -2.62
N ASN A 62 -13.65 2.26 -3.53
CA ASN A 62 -14.91 2.69 -4.11
C ASN A 62 -15.80 1.46 -4.28
N ASN A 63 -16.98 1.44 -3.68
CA ASN A 63 -17.90 0.29 -3.71
C ASN A 63 -17.22 -1.06 -3.38
N SER A 64 -16.39 -1.07 -2.32
CA SER A 64 -15.60 -2.22 -1.87
C SER A 64 -14.51 -2.69 -2.84
N GLU A 65 -14.22 -1.94 -3.89
CA GLU A 65 -13.10 -2.19 -4.80
C GLU A 65 -11.95 -1.23 -4.49
N ALA A 66 -10.72 -1.75 -4.47
CA ALA A 66 -9.53 -0.94 -4.26
C ALA A 66 -9.24 -0.11 -5.53
N THR A 67 -9.22 1.22 -5.40
CA THR A 67 -9.04 2.18 -6.51
C THR A 67 -7.70 2.91 -6.47
N GLY A 68 -7.04 2.95 -5.32
CA GLY A 68 -5.78 3.66 -5.13
C GLY A 68 -4.90 2.97 -4.11
N TRP A 69 -3.58 3.05 -4.30
CA TRP A 69 -2.59 2.38 -3.47
C TRP A 69 -1.36 3.27 -3.27
N ALA A 70 -0.87 3.33 -2.04
CA ALA A 70 0.44 3.85 -1.72
C ALA A 70 1.08 3.01 -0.62
N ARG A 71 2.32 2.55 -0.85
CA ARG A 71 3.14 2.01 0.23
C ARG A 71 3.63 3.15 1.10
N VAL A 72 3.63 2.93 2.41
CA VAL A 72 4.01 3.94 3.41
C VAL A 72 5.14 3.39 4.26
N ALA A 73 6.08 4.24 4.65
CA ALA A 73 7.09 3.85 5.62
C ALA A 73 6.43 3.67 7.00
N TYR A 74 6.98 2.77 7.82
CA TYR A 74 6.45 2.56 9.17
C TYR A 74 6.59 3.84 10.01
N GLU A 75 7.67 4.60 9.80
CA GLU A 75 7.97 5.85 10.48
C GLU A 75 6.92 6.94 10.18
N GLU A 76 6.50 7.07 8.92
CA GLU A 76 5.46 8.01 8.44
C GLU A 76 4.05 7.65 8.96
N ILE A 77 3.86 6.42 9.41
CA ILE A 77 2.63 6.00 10.03
C ILE A 77 2.67 6.22 11.54
N ALA A 78 3.82 5.93 12.17
CA ALA A 78 3.98 6.03 13.61
C ALA A 78 3.88 7.48 14.13
N ASP A 79 4.24 8.45 13.29
CA ASP A 79 4.12 9.88 13.57
C ASP A 79 2.75 10.47 13.16
N GLY A 80 1.88 9.67 12.52
CA GLY A 80 0.58 10.10 12.01
C GLY A 80 0.67 10.98 10.75
N SER A 81 1.79 10.95 10.03
CA SER A 81 2.00 11.69 8.79
C SER A 81 1.35 10.95 7.60
N PHE A 82 0.08 11.23 7.35
CA PHE A 82 -0.58 10.69 6.16
C PHE A 82 -0.23 11.49 4.90
N PRO A 83 -0.19 10.83 3.72
CA PRO A 83 -0.20 11.52 2.45
C PRO A 83 -1.36 12.51 2.38
N PRO A 84 -1.24 13.59 1.57
CA PRO A 84 -2.29 14.58 1.42
C PRO A 84 -3.63 13.94 1.04
N SER A 85 -4.73 14.41 1.65
CA SER A 85 -6.09 13.92 1.41
C SER A 85 -6.56 14.07 -0.05
N GLU A 86 -5.92 14.95 -0.82
CA GLU A 86 -6.15 15.12 -2.26
C GLU A 86 -5.77 13.87 -3.08
N SER A 87 -4.76 13.12 -2.63
CA SER A 87 -4.30 11.89 -3.28
C SER A 87 -5.03 10.65 -2.75
N PHE A 88 -5.53 10.71 -1.52
CA PHE A 88 -6.19 9.61 -0.80
C PHE A 88 -7.33 10.15 0.06
N PRO A 89 -8.55 10.30 -0.49
CA PRO A 89 -9.67 10.87 0.25
C PRO A 89 -10.01 9.97 1.47
N PRO A 90 -10.04 10.53 2.69
CA PRO A 90 -10.09 9.74 3.92
C PRO A 90 -11.42 9.00 4.13
N GLU A 91 -12.51 9.45 3.49
CA GLU A 91 -13.85 8.86 3.65
C GLU A 91 -13.94 7.41 3.18
N SER A 92 -13.03 6.98 2.29
CA SER A 92 -13.00 5.63 1.76
C SER A 92 -11.59 5.04 1.73
N THR A 93 -10.70 5.45 2.63
CA THR A 93 -9.31 4.99 2.64
C THR A 93 -8.99 4.23 3.92
N SER A 94 -8.30 3.09 3.82
CA SER A 94 -7.82 2.31 4.96
C SER A 94 -6.31 2.11 4.92
N ILE A 95 -5.71 1.92 6.09
CA ILE A 95 -4.28 1.65 6.24
C ILE A 95 -4.13 0.22 6.71
N ASN A 96 -3.48 -0.58 5.89
CA ASN A 96 -3.44 -2.02 6.04
C ASN A 96 -1.99 -2.49 6.14
N PRO A 97 -1.70 -3.52 6.98
CA PRO A 97 -0.48 -4.30 6.82
C PRO A 97 -0.33 -4.77 5.37
N ASP A 98 0.87 -4.71 4.82
CA ASP A 98 1.16 -5.02 3.42
C ASP A 98 2.32 -6.00 3.30
N VAL A 99 2.21 -6.96 2.38
CA VAL A 99 3.32 -7.76 1.90
C VAL A 99 3.63 -7.36 0.46
N LEU A 100 4.87 -6.96 0.22
CA LEU A 100 5.39 -6.74 -1.13
C LEU A 100 6.22 -7.95 -1.56
N LEU A 101 5.78 -8.60 -2.63
CA LEU A 101 6.55 -9.61 -3.34
C LEU A 101 7.20 -8.99 -4.57
N ARG A 102 8.50 -9.22 -4.74
CA ARG A 102 9.24 -8.80 -5.92
C ARG A 102 9.62 -10.01 -6.75
N LEU A 103 9.16 -10.03 -8.00
CA LEU A 103 9.34 -11.13 -8.93
C LEU A 103 10.48 -10.85 -9.91
N LYS A 104 11.36 -11.85 -10.08
CA LYS A 104 12.52 -11.78 -10.97
C LYS A 104 12.11 -12.02 -12.42
N ASN A 105 11.02 -12.76 -12.63
CA ASN A 105 10.45 -13.06 -13.94
C ASN A 105 8.92 -13.09 -13.85
N PRO A 106 8.15 -12.19 -14.51
CA PRO A 106 8.65 -11.08 -15.31
C PRO A 106 9.45 -10.09 -14.45
N PRO A 107 10.60 -9.62 -14.93
CA PRO A 107 11.47 -8.74 -14.16
C PRO A 107 10.75 -7.44 -13.85
N ARG A 108 10.85 -6.99 -12.58
CA ARG A 108 10.27 -5.73 -12.09
C ARG A 108 8.75 -5.74 -11.92
N MET A 109 8.15 -6.93 -11.85
CA MET A 109 6.79 -7.07 -11.34
C MET A 109 6.81 -7.08 -9.80
N HIS A 110 6.00 -6.19 -9.23
CA HIS A 110 5.75 -6.09 -7.81
C HIS A 110 4.30 -6.49 -7.54
N ILE A 111 4.09 -7.27 -6.50
CA ILE A 111 2.75 -7.63 -6.02
C ILE A 111 2.63 -7.08 -4.61
N HIS A 112 1.67 -6.19 -4.41
CA HIS A 112 1.25 -5.71 -3.10
C HIS A 112 0.04 -6.51 -2.63
N ILE A 113 0.09 -6.99 -1.39
CA ILE A 113 -0.98 -7.74 -0.76
C ILE A 113 -1.29 -7.03 0.56
N ALA A 114 -2.42 -6.33 0.60
CA ALA A 114 -2.92 -5.70 1.80
C ALA A 114 -3.76 -6.70 2.61
N PHE A 115 -3.61 -6.64 3.93
CA PHE A 115 -4.31 -7.49 4.88
C PHE A 115 -5.28 -6.68 5.73
N ASP A 116 -6.46 -7.23 6.01
CA ASP A 116 -7.26 -6.72 7.12
C ASP A 116 -6.52 -7.00 8.43
N ARG A 117 -6.38 -5.98 9.27
CA ARG A 117 -5.58 -6.10 10.49
C ARG A 117 -6.23 -6.99 11.55
N GLU A 118 -7.56 -7.01 11.62
CA GLU A 118 -8.27 -7.74 12.66
C GLU A 118 -8.37 -9.23 12.31
N THR A 119 -8.64 -9.54 11.05
CA THR A 119 -8.85 -10.91 10.59
C THR A 119 -7.59 -11.57 10.04
N MET A 120 -6.57 -10.78 9.66
CA MET A 120 -5.39 -11.23 8.91
C MET A 120 -5.74 -11.91 7.58
N GLU A 121 -6.90 -11.58 7.02
CA GLU A 121 -7.31 -12.00 5.69
C GLU A 121 -6.83 -11.00 4.64
N VAL A 122 -6.69 -11.46 3.40
CA VAL A 122 -6.30 -10.58 2.29
C VAL A 122 -7.46 -9.63 1.99
N ALA A 123 -7.22 -8.34 2.18
CA ALA A 123 -8.20 -7.29 1.90
C ALA A 123 -8.15 -6.88 0.42
N ALA A 124 -6.95 -6.76 -0.15
CA ALA A 124 -6.80 -6.41 -1.56
C ALA A 124 -5.42 -6.81 -2.10
N ILE A 125 -5.32 -6.91 -3.43
CA ILE A 125 -4.09 -7.24 -4.16
C ILE A 125 -3.89 -6.22 -5.28
N GLN A 126 -2.68 -5.70 -5.43
CA GLN A 126 -2.30 -4.86 -6.57
C GLN A 126 -1.07 -5.42 -7.28
N TYR A 127 -1.16 -5.47 -8.60
CA TYR A 127 -0.06 -5.83 -9.49
C TYR A 127 0.52 -4.56 -10.09
N LEU A 128 1.83 -4.35 -9.90
CA LEU A 128 2.56 -3.24 -10.50
C LEU A 128 3.65 -3.81 -11.40
N GLU A 129 3.47 -3.68 -12.70
CA GLU A 129 4.58 -3.78 -13.64
C GLU A 129 5.34 -2.45 -13.57
N ARG A 130 6.56 -2.45 -13.03
CA ARG A 130 7.39 -1.26 -13.15
C ARG A 130 7.75 -1.11 -14.64
N PRO A 131 7.44 0.02 -15.30
CA PRO A 131 7.94 0.24 -16.65
C PRO A 131 9.46 0.12 -16.62
N ALA A 132 10.03 -0.47 -17.67
CA ALA A 132 11.46 -0.59 -17.79
C ALA A 132 12.07 0.80 -17.98
N THR A 133 12.40 1.50 -16.90
CA THR A 133 13.22 2.71 -16.94
C THR A 133 14.67 2.33 -17.20
N GLY A 134 14.93 1.80 -18.40
CA GLY A 134 16.23 1.85 -19.05
C GLY A 134 16.25 3.02 -20.04
N PRO A 135 17.42 3.59 -20.35
CA PRO A 135 17.49 4.65 -21.35
C PRO A 135 16.87 4.15 -22.66
N THR A 136 15.92 4.91 -23.21
CA THR A 136 15.46 4.70 -24.59
C THR A 136 16.70 4.70 -25.48
N PRO A 137 16.97 3.64 -26.27
CA PRO A 137 18.05 3.69 -27.24
C PRO A 137 17.83 4.92 -28.14
N PRO A 138 18.86 5.74 -28.41
CA PRO A 138 18.72 6.82 -29.38
C PRO A 138 18.18 6.23 -30.68
N LYS A 139 17.19 6.90 -31.28
CA LYS A 139 16.55 6.47 -32.54
C LYS A 139 17.52 6.39 -33.73
N ASP A 140 18.78 6.75 -33.54
CA ASP A 140 19.79 6.91 -34.59
C ASP A 140 21.11 6.20 -34.26
N ALA A 141 21.07 4.99 -33.68
CA ALA A 141 22.23 4.09 -33.74
C ALA A 141 22.25 3.41 -35.13
N LYS A 142 22.78 4.14 -36.12
CA LYS A 142 23.14 3.61 -37.43
C LYS A 142 24.66 3.62 -37.60
#